data_AF-A0A323U7I7-F1
#
_entry.id   AF-A0A323U7I7-F1
#
_cell.length_a   1.000
_cell.length_b   1.000
_cell.length_c   1.000
_cell.angle_alpha   90.00
_cell.angle_beta   90.00
_cell.angle_gamma   90.00
#
_symmetry.space_group_name_H-M   'P 1'
#
loop_
_entity.id
_entity.type
_entity.pdbx_description
1 polymer ?
#
loop_
_entity_poly.entity_id
_entity_poly.type
_entity_poly.pdbx_seq_one_letter_code
_entity_poly.pdbx_strand_id
1 'polypeptide(L)'
;MPPTLCPLPPAGLPPTPPIWQHLIRWHEWLNRAEMPLLERQVWEFSYRMPPEAAIAHIRTWRPRGEIRSREASEFWAHHRAMALYALLARPGTFSALERDLGLSPSVLYHLLDDWKIKHITLDRLQRIQAEGHRGVYEGQLSWEGGCYLLRTDDWQVLQVRYTHYGTWVVDDEGGELLQGIHAVRAAALSGSARLKGDLIPLLRVIGAERGMRLLPHPKKSGEWLIPRALLEELFGPETIERVCRELNLCNCAFWSDARLGCGMGHKELTGPRCPDFGGLS
;
A
#
# COMPACT_ATOMS: atom_id res chain seq x y z
N MET A 1 -1.99 -35.32 -29.35
CA MET A 1 -0.79 -34.82 -28.65
C MET A 1 -1.28 -34.02 -27.45
N PRO A 2 -0.82 -34.31 -26.22
CA PRO A 2 -1.11 -33.42 -25.09
C PRO A 2 -0.48 -32.05 -25.39
N PRO A 3 -1.12 -30.92 -25.03
CA PRO A 3 -0.50 -29.62 -25.16
C PRO A 3 0.78 -29.61 -24.31
N THR A 4 1.90 -29.33 -24.96
CA THR A 4 3.20 -29.17 -24.32
C THR A 4 3.06 -28.09 -23.25
N LEU A 5 3.18 -28.46 -21.98
CA LEU A 5 3.19 -27.52 -20.86
C LEU A 5 4.33 -26.52 -21.11
N CYS A 6 3.99 -25.24 -21.28
CA CYS A 6 4.99 -24.18 -21.41
C CYS A 6 5.83 -24.11 -20.12
N PRO A 7 7.17 -24.09 -20.22
CA PRO A 7 8.02 -24.09 -19.04
C PRO A 7 7.86 -22.77 -18.27
N LEU A 8 7.61 -22.88 -16.97
CA LEU A 8 7.71 -21.77 -16.03
C LEU A 8 9.18 -21.30 -15.95
N PRO A 9 9.44 -20.00 -15.71
CA PRO A 9 10.81 -19.52 -15.48
C PRO A 9 11.45 -20.21 -14.25
N PRO A 10 12.79 -20.36 -14.23
CA PRO A 10 13.49 -21.14 -13.21
C PRO A 10 13.28 -20.58 -11.80
N ALA A 11 13.11 -21.48 -10.83
CA ALA A 11 12.91 -21.16 -9.43
C ALA A 11 14.23 -20.76 -8.77
N GLY A 12 14.48 -19.46 -8.66
CA GLY A 12 15.37 -18.89 -7.64
C GLY A 12 14.54 -18.00 -6.74
N LEU A 13 14.41 -18.35 -5.45
CA LEU A 13 13.78 -17.45 -4.47
C LEU A 13 14.80 -16.34 -4.17
N PRO A 14 14.50 -15.05 -4.44
CA PRO A 14 15.36 -13.96 -4.01
C PRO A 14 15.42 -13.92 -2.47
N PRO A 15 16.57 -13.52 -1.89
CA PRO A 15 16.77 -13.49 -0.43
C PRO A 15 15.85 -12.49 0.29
N THR A 16 15.33 -11.51 -0.45
CA THR A 16 14.29 -10.58 -0.01
C THR A 16 13.11 -10.71 -0.98
N PRO A 17 11.87 -10.83 -0.47
CA PRO A 17 10.72 -10.83 -1.36
C PRO A 17 10.66 -9.56 -2.21
N PRO A 18 10.28 -9.68 -3.49
CA PRO A 18 10.15 -8.51 -4.33
C PRO A 18 9.02 -7.61 -3.83
N ILE A 19 9.17 -6.30 -3.99
CA ILE A 19 8.27 -5.31 -3.40
C ILE A 19 6.79 -5.54 -3.70
N TRP A 20 6.47 -6.00 -4.91
CA TRP A 20 5.08 -6.25 -5.30
C TRP A 20 4.41 -7.34 -4.46
N GLN A 21 5.16 -8.21 -3.79
CA GLN A 21 4.63 -9.21 -2.87
C GLN A 21 4.00 -8.58 -1.62
N HIS A 22 4.64 -7.55 -1.08
CA HIS A 22 4.12 -6.80 0.06
C HIS A 22 2.85 -6.03 -0.29
N LEU A 23 2.60 -5.83 -1.59
CA LEU A 23 1.48 -5.07 -2.12
C LEU A 23 0.38 -5.98 -2.68
N ILE A 24 0.45 -7.28 -2.41
CA ILE A 24 -0.63 -8.23 -2.69
C ILE A 24 -1.76 -8.00 -1.68
N ARG A 25 -2.98 -7.90 -2.19
CA ARG A 25 -4.20 -7.69 -1.40
C ARG A 25 -4.68 -8.95 -0.69
N TRP A 26 -3.84 -9.56 0.14
CA TRP A 26 -4.16 -10.79 0.84
C TRP A 26 -5.45 -10.70 1.68
N HIS A 27 -5.71 -9.54 2.27
CA HIS A 27 -6.92 -9.23 3.03
C HIS A 27 -8.22 -9.31 2.22
N GLU A 28 -8.14 -9.21 0.89
CA GLU A 28 -9.31 -9.38 0.03
C GLU A 28 -9.72 -10.85 -0.14
N TRP A 29 -8.88 -11.82 0.25
CA TRP A 29 -9.19 -13.25 0.22
C TRP A 29 -9.55 -13.76 1.63
N LEU A 30 -10.85 -13.77 1.93
CA LEU A 30 -11.37 -13.96 3.28
C LEU A 30 -11.16 -15.37 3.85
N ASN A 31 -11.20 -16.40 2.99
CA ASN A 31 -11.03 -17.79 3.41
C ASN A 31 -9.69 -18.39 3.01
N ARG A 32 -8.65 -17.56 2.89
CA ARG A 32 -7.29 -17.98 2.53
C ARG A 32 -6.76 -19.11 3.43
N ALA A 33 -6.99 -19.00 4.74
CA ALA A 33 -6.54 -20.00 5.73
C ALA A 33 -7.16 -21.40 5.52
N GLU A 34 -8.31 -21.49 4.84
CA GLU A 34 -8.95 -22.76 4.48
C GLU A 34 -8.28 -23.42 3.25
N MET A 35 -7.36 -22.74 2.56
CA MET A 35 -6.77 -23.15 1.27
C MET A 35 -5.23 -23.02 1.22
N PRO A 36 -4.49 -23.67 2.13
CA PRO A 36 -3.04 -23.45 2.29
C PRO A 36 -2.19 -23.82 1.06
N LEU A 37 -2.59 -24.84 0.30
CA LEU A 37 -1.88 -25.23 -0.94
C LEU A 37 -2.01 -24.17 -2.03
N LEU A 38 -3.20 -23.60 -2.19
CA LEU A 38 -3.43 -22.55 -3.19
C LEU A 38 -2.72 -21.25 -2.79
N GLU A 39 -2.77 -20.89 -1.50
CA GLU A 39 -2.00 -19.77 -0.97
C GLU A 39 -0.51 -19.91 -1.31
N ARG A 40 0.08 -21.08 -1.03
CA ARG A 40 1.49 -21.34 -1.36
C ARG A 40 1.79 -21.15 -2.85
N GLN A 41 0.91 -21.61 -3.73
CA GLN A 41 1.09 -21.44 -5.18
C GLN A 41 1.01 -19.97 -5.60
N VAL A 42 0.08 -19.18 -5.04
CA VAL A 42 0.01 -17.73 -5.28
C VAL A 42 1.29 -17.04 -4.80
N TRP A 43 1.78 -17.42 -3.62
CA TRP A 43 3.07 -16.96 -3.10
C TRP A 43 4.22 -17.29 -4.04
N GLU A 44 4.30 -18.51 -4.58
CA GLU A 44 5.34 -18.88 -5.53
C GLU A 44 5.32 -18.02 -6.80
N PHE A 45 4.14 -17.70 -7.34
CA PHE A 45 4.05 -16.77 -8.48
C PHE A 45 4.59 -15.39 -8.15
N SER A 46 4.29 -14.88 -6.95
CA SER A 46 4.78 -13.56 -6.52
C SER A 46 6.30 -13.45 -6.45
N TYR A 47 7.01 -14.55 -6.19
CA TYR A 47 8.47 -14.57 -6.21
C TYR A 47 9.05 -14.70 -7.61
N ARG A 48 8.33 -15.34 -8.53
CA ARG A 48 8.86 -15.70 -9.85
C ARG A 48 8.67 -14.61 -10.89
N MET A 49 7.62 -13.81 -10.79
CA MET A 49 7.28 -12.83 -11.81
C MET A 49 6.50 -11.63 -11.26
N PRO A 50 6.59 -10.47 -11.93
CA PRO A 50 5.73 -9.35 -11.62
C PRO A 50 4.27 -9.60 -12.05
N PRO A 51 3.28 -8.91 -11.47
CA PRO A 51 1.85 -9.09 -11.78
C PRO A 51 1.51 -8.91 -13.26
N GLU A 52 2.16 -7.97 -13.93
CA GLU A 52 1.97 -7.66 -15.34
C GLU A 52 2.32 -8.85 -16.23
N ALA A 53 3.36 -9.61 -15.86
CA ALA A 53 3.76 -10.81 -16.59
C ALA A 53 2.73 -11.94 -16.42
N ALA A 54 2.15 -12.09 -15.23
CA ALA A 54 1.07 -13.05 -15.00
C ALA A 54 -0.18 -12.72 -15.82
N ILE A 55 -0.58 -11.43 -15.84
CA ILE A 55 -1.68 -10.94 -16.68
C ILE A 55 -1.40 -11.20 -18.16
N ALA A 56 -0.21 -10.83 -18.65
CA ALA A 56 0.17 -11.02 -20.04
C ALA A 56 0.16 -12.50 -20.44
N HIS A 57 0.61 -13.39 -19.54
CA HIS A 57 0.56 -14.84 -19.74
C HIS A 57 -0.88 -15.33 -19.92
N ILE A 58 -1.77 -14.97 -18.99
CA ILE A 58 -3.19 -15.36 -19.06
C ILE A 58 -3.84 -14.85 -20.34
N ARG A 59 -3.65 -13.57 -20.70
CA ARG A 59 -4.26 -12.99 -21.91
C ARG A 59 -3.83 -13.66 -23.22
N THR A 60 -2.58 -14.12 -23.26
CA THR A 60 -1.97 -14.72 -24.44
C THR A 60 -2.48 -16.14 -24.65
N TRP A 61 -2.52 -16.94 -23.58
CA TRP A 61 -2.75 -18.39 -23.68
C TRP A 61 -4.18 -18.84 -23.42
N ARG A 62 -5.01 -17.98 -22.81
CA ARG A 62 -6.40 -18.31 -22.54
C ARG A 62 -7.18 -18.58 -23.84
N PRO A 63 -7.92 -19.69 -23.92
CA PRO A 63 -8.85 -19.96 -25.03
C PRO A 63 -9.88 -18.83 -25.20
N ARG A 64 -10.09 -18.36 -26.43
CA ARG A 64 -11.08 -17.33 -26.78
C ARG A 64 -12.26 -17.95 -27.56
N GLY A 65 -13.47 -17.48 -27.27
CA GLY A 65 -14.71 -17.90 -27.94
C GLY A 65 -15.52 -18.95 -27.17
N GLU A 66 -16.84 -18.91 -27.33
CA GLU A 66 -17.81 -19.77 -26.62
C GLU A 66 -17.70 -21.27 -26.99
N ILE A 67 -17.17 -21.57 -28.18
CA ILE A 67 -17.07 -22.93 -28.73
C ILE A 67 -16.09 -23.82 -27.94
N ARG A 68 -15.23 -23.24 -27.10
CA ARG A 68 -14.17 -23.93 -26.36
C ARG A 68 -14.39 -23.92 -24.85
N SER A 69 -15.65 -24.09 -24.41
CA SER A 69 -16.03 -24.06 -22.99
C SER A 69 -15.21 -25.05 -22.14
N ARG A 70 -15.02 -26.29 -22.59
CA ARG A 70 -14.22 -27.30 -21.89
C ARG A 70 -12.74 -26.93 -21.78
N GLU A 71 -12.13 -26.47 -22.88
CA GLU A 71 -10.73 -26.02 -22.88
C GLU A 71 -10.53 -24.81 -21.96
N ALA A 72 -11.51 -23.91 -21.90
CA ALA A 72 -11.48 -22.77 -20.98
C ALA A 72 -11.55 -23.23 -19.51
N SER A 73 -12.44 -24.16 -19.16
CA SER A 73 -12.52 -24.72 -17.81
C SER A 73 -11.23 -25.42 -17.40
N GLU A 74 -10.65 -26.25 -18.28
CA GLU A 74 -9.37 -26.91 -18.03
C GLU A 74 -8.23 -25.89 -17.89
N PHE A 75 -8.18 -24.86 -18.73
CA PHE A 75 -7.20 -23.78 -18.63
C PHE A 75 -7.25 -23.09 -17.25
N TRP A 76 -8.45 -22.72 -16.79
CA TRP A 76 -8.65 -22.05 -15.51
C TRP A 76 -8.31 -22.93 -14.30
N ALA A 77 -8.58 -24.23 -14.37
CA ALA A 77 -8.18 -25.16 -13.32
C ALA A 77 -6.66 -25.21 -13.16
N HIS A 78 -5.91 -25.24 -14.27
CA HIS A 78 -4.44 -25.28 -14.26
C HIS A 78 -3.81 -23.92 -13.88
N HIS A 79 -4.44 -22.80 -14.25
CA HIS A 79 -3.90 -21.46 -14.02
C HIS A 79 -4.54 -20.74 -12.83
N ARG A 80 -5.30 -21.46 -12.00
CA ARG A 80 -6.05 -20.91 -10.85
C ARG A 80 -5.20 -20.01 -9.96
N ALA A 81 -4.03 -20.48 -9.55
CA ALA A 81 -3.13 -19.74 -8.67
C ALA A 81 -2.54 -18.48 -9.34
N MET A 82 -2.19 -18.55 -10.63
CA MET A 82 -1.69 -17.41 -11.39
C MET A 82 -2.78 -16.36 -11.59
N ALA A 83 -4.01 -16.79 -11.88
CA ALA A 83 -5.17 -15.91 -12.03
C ALA A 83 -5.51 -15.23 -10.70
N LEU A 84 -5.46 -15.97 -9.59
CA LEU A 84 -5.65 -15.41 -8.26
C LEU A 84 -4.53 -14.44 -7.87
N TYR A 85 -3.27 -14.74 -8.21
CA TYR A 85 -2.15 -13.82 -8.05
C TYR A 85 -2.38 -12.51 -8.83
N ALA A 86 -2.74 -12.60 -10.11
CA ALA A 86 -3.05 -11.43 -10.94
C ALA A 86 -4.20 -10.60 -10.33
N LEU A 87 -5.23 -11.26 -9.80
CA LEU A 87 -6.33 -10.62 -9.10
C LEU A 87 -5.88 -9.87 -7.85
N LEU A 88 -5.17 -10.54 -6.95
CA LEU A 88 -4.78 -9.97 -5.66
C LEU A 88 -3.70 -8.90 -5.81
N ALA A 89 -2.85 -8.99 -6.84
CA ALA A 89 -1.81 -8.01 -7.11
C ALA A 89 -2.25 -6.89 -8.06
N ARG A 90 -3.55 -6.78 -8.37
CA ARG A 90 -4.06 -5.79 -9.33
C ARG A 90 -3.88 -4.33 -8.85
N PRO A 91 -3.65 -3.39 -9.77
CA PRO A 91 -3.87 -1.99 -9.50
C PRO A 91 -5.36 -1.65 -9.68
N GLY A 92 -5.88 -0.74 -8.89
CA GLY A 92 -7.24 -0.22 -9.04
C GLY A 92 -8.35 -1.17 -8.60
N THR A 93 -9.49 -1.00 -9.25
CA THR A 93 -10.72 -1.72 -8.95
C THR A 93 -10.73 -3.12 -9.56
N PHE A 94 -11.68 -3.95 -9.12
CA PHE A 94 -11.93 -5.25 -9.73
C PHE A 94 -12.18 -5.15 -11.25
N SER A 95 -12.84 -4.07 -11.69
CA SER A 95 -13.10 -3.78 -13.11
C SER A 95 -11.88 -3.42 -13.94
N ALA A 96 -10.81 -2.91 -13.31
CA ALA A 96 -9.54 -2.69 -14.01
C ALA A 96 -8.91 -4.05 -14.39
N LEU A 97 -8.93 -5.01 -13.47
CA LEU A 97 -8.45 -6.36 -13.74
C LEU A 97 -9.30 -7.09 -14.78
N GLU A 98 -10.62 -6.95 -14.75
CA GLU A 98 -11.51 -7.53 -15.77
C GLU A 98 -11.06 -7.11 -17.18
N ARG A 99 -10.80 -5.81 -17.36
CA ARG A 99 -10.26 -5.25 -18.61
C ARG A 99 -8.89 -5.82 -18.95
N ASP A 100 -8.00 -5.90 -17.96
CA ASP A 100 -6.64 -6.37 -18.15
C ASP A 100 -6.59 -7.86 -18.49
N LEU A 101 -7.42 -8.70 -17.87
CA LEU A 101 -7.53 -10.13 -18.17
C LEU A 101 -8.44 -10.42 -19.38
N GLY A 102 -9.16 -9.40 -19.88
CA GLY A 102 -10.18 -9.54 -20.93
C GLY A 102 -11.35 -10.43 -20.50
N LEU A 103 -11.73 -10.40 -19.22
CA LEU A 103 -12.84 -11.16 -18.64
C LEU A 103 -14.05 -10.25 -18.45
N SER A 104 -15.26 -10.80 -18.59
CA SER A 104 -16.44 -10.13 -18.08
C SER A 104 -16.52 -10.31 -16.56
N PRO A 105 -17.18 -9.38 -15.84
CA PRO A 105 -17.41 -9.51 -14.40
C PRO A 105 -17.99 -10.86 -14.01
N SER A 106 -19.03 -11.31 -14.72
CA SER A 106 -19.73 -12.56 -14.43
C SER A 106 -18.81 -13.77 -14.49
N VAL A 107 -17.91 -13.84 -15.47
CA VAL A 107 -16.98 -14.97 -15.60
C VAL A 107 -16.02 -15.02 -14.42
N LEU A 108 -15.49 -13.88 -13.99
CA LEU A 108 -14.57 -13.85 -12.85
C LEU A 108 -15.29 -14.21 -11.54
N TYR A 109 -16.52 -13.75 -11.32
CA TYR A 109 -17.32 -14.16 -10.17
C TYR A 109 -17.64 -15.66 -10.17
N HIS A 110 -18.01 -16.24 -11.31
CA HIS A 110 -18.23 -17.68 -11.43
C HIS A 110 -16.96 -18.48 -11.15
N LEU A 111 -15.81 -18.05 -11.66
CA LEU A 111 -14.54 -18.71 -11.35
C LEU A 111 -14.24 -18.69 -9.85
N LEU A 112 -14.42 -17.55 -9.18
CA LEU A 112 -14.20 -17.45 -7.74
C LEU A 112 -15.16 -18.36 -6.95
N ASP A 113 -16.44 -18.42 -7.34
CA ASP A 113 -17.44 -19.28 -6.68
C ASP A 113 -17.17 -20.79 -6.92
N ASP A 114 -16.82 -21.16 -8.14
CA ASP A 114 -16.41 -22.53 -8.51
C ASP A 114 -15.18 -22.95 -7.70
N TRP A 115 -14.24 -22.03 -7.53
CA TRP A 115 -13.05 -22.22 -6.71
C TRP A 115 -13.32 -22.13 -5.20
N LYS A 116 -14.54 -21.79 -4.78
CA LYS A 116 -14.93 -21.57 -3.38
C LYS A 116 -14.11 -20.47 -2.69
N ILE A 117 -13.67 -19.48 -3.44
CA ILE A 117 -12.92 -18.33 -2.93
C ILE A 117 -13.90 -17.25 -2.47
N LYS A 118 -13.85 -16.92 -1.18
CA LYS A 118 -14.59 -15.78 -0.63
C LYS A 118 -13.74 -14.52 -0.81
N HIS A 119 -14.24 -13.57 -1.61
CA HIS A 119 -13.55 -12.34 -1.96
C HIS A 119 -14.29 -11.09 -1.48
N ILE A 120 -13.54 -10.06 -1.09
CA ILE A 120 -14.03 -8.73 -0.77
C ILE A 120 -13.16 -7.67 -1.43
N THR A 121 -13.73 -6.52 -1.82
CA THR A 121 -12.93 -5.41 -2.36
C THR A 121 -12.36 -4.51 -1.26
N LEU A 122 -11.20 -3.93 -1.52
CA LEU A 122 -10.55 -2.94 -0.65
C LEU A 122 -11.50 -1.81 -0.22
N ASP A 123 -12.28 -1.25 -1.14
CA ASP A 123 -13.28 -0.21 -0.84
C ASP A 123 -14.29 -0.64 0.23
N ARG A 124 -14.71 -1.91 0.19
CA ARG A 124 -15.65 -2.46 1.16
C ARG A 124 -14.99 -2.73 2.50
N LEU A 125 -13.74 -3.22 2.51
CA LEU A 125 -12.95 -3.36 3.74
C LEU A 125 -12.73 -2.01 4.42
N GLN A 126 -12.44 -0.96 3.66
CA GLN A 126 -12.27 0.39 4.21
C GLN A 126 -13.53 0.93 4.87
N ARG A 127 -14.71 0.65 4.31
CA ARG A 127 -15.99 1.04 4.92
C ARG A 127 -16.23 0.31 6.23
N ILE A 128 -15.86 -0.97 6.31
CA ILE A 128 -15.95 -1.77 7.54
C ILE A 128 -14.94 -1.28 8.60
N GLN A 129 -13.73 -0.89 8.19
CA GLN A 129 -12.67 -0.41 9.08
C GLN A 129 -12.79 1.08 9.45
N ALA A 130 -13.76 1.82 8.91
CA ALA A 130 -13.95 3.24 9.21
C ALA A 130 -14.45 3.49 10.65
N GLU A 131 -14.84 2.45 11.39
CA GLU A 131 -15.34 2.53 12.76
C GLU A 131 -14.22 2.44 13.83
N GLY A 132 -13.04 3.01 13.53
CA GLY A 132 -11.90 3.09 14.44
C GLY A 132 -11.70 4.49 15.01
N HIS A 133 -12.55 4.87 15.97
CA HIS A 133 -12.45 5.95 16.95
C HIS A 133 -11.64 7.21 16.55
N ARG A 134 -12.37 8.29 16.21
CA ARG A 134 -11.92 9.67 16.40
C ARG A 134 -12.26 10.10 17.82
N GLY A 135 -11.34 9.93 18.76
CA GLY A 135 -11.38 10.68 20.02
C GLY A 135 -10.71 12.02 19.80
N VAL A 136 -11.44 13.13 19.99
CA VAL A 136 -10.82 14.43 20.21
C VAL A 136 -10.65 14.55 21.71
N TYR A 137 -9.40 14.68 22.16
CA TYR A 137 -9.06 14.84 23.57
C TYR A 137 -8.73 16.31 23.81
N GLU A 138 -9.36 16.89 24.82
CA GLU A 138 -9.03 18.22 25.34
C GLU A 138 -8.31 18.03 26.68
N GLY A 139 -7.30 18.87 26.95
CA GLY A 139 -6.47 18.73 28.13
C GLY A 139 -5.26 19.64 28.16
N GLN A 140 -4.47 19.52 29.24
CA GLN A 140 -3.26 20.28 29.46
C GLN A 140 -2.03 19.50 28.96
N LEU A 141 -1.23 20.16 28.12
CA LEU A 141 0.02 19.61 27.61
C LEU A 141 1.19 19.91 28.56
N SER A 142 2.03 18.91 28.83
CA SER A 142 3.22 19.02 29.67
C SER A 142 4.40 18.27 29.05
N TRP A 143 5.64 18.62 29.43
CA TRP A 143 6.85 17.93 29.01
C TRP A 143 7.50 17.28 30.23
N GLU A 144 7.51 15.94 30.27
CA GLU A 144 8.03 15.15 31.38
C GLU A 144 8.83 13.97 30.83
N GLY A 145 10.02 13.70 31.40
CA GLY A 145 10.78 12.49 31.07
C GLY A 145 11.25 12.35 29.61
N GLY A 146 11.31 13.43 28.82
CA GLY A 146 11.71 13.39 27.41
C GLY A 146 10.56 13.17 26.42
N CYS A 147 9.31 13.24 26.86
CA CYS A 147 8.13 13.14 26.01
C CYS A 147 7.09 14.22 26.35
N TYR A 148 6.15 14.46 25.45
CA TYR A 148 4.99 15.31 25.75
C TYR A 148 3.86 14.45 26.29
N LEU A 149 3.20 14.92 27.35
CA LEU A 149 2.05 14.27 27.96
C LEU A 149 0.85 15.20 27.88
N LEU A 150 -0.29 14.69 27.42
CA LEU A 150 -1.59 15.33 27.49
C LEU A 150 -2.34 14.79 28.70
N ARG A 151 -2.62 15.65 29.67
CA ARG A 151 -3.51 15.35 30.79
C ARG A 151 -4.92 15.82 30.46
N THR A 152 -5.85 14.90 30.27
CA THR A 152 -7.24 15.20 29.92
C THR A 152 -8.06 15.59 31.16
N ASP A 153 -9.24 16.20 30.94
CA ASP A 153 -10.12 16.63 32.03
C ASP A 153 -10.68 15.46 32.86
N ASP A 154 -10.70 14.25 32.29
CA ASP A 154 -11.05 13.00 32.98
C ASP A 154 -9.84 12.28 33.60
N TRP A 155 -8.73 13.00 33.80
CA TRP A 155 -7.51 12.53 34.46
C TRP A 155 -6.75 11.42 33.72
N GLN A 156 -6.98 11.22 32.42
CA GLN A 156 -6.12 10.36 31.61
C GLN A 156 -4.80 11.09 31.33
N VAL A 157 -3.70 10.34 31.34
CA VAL A 157 -2.40 10.83 30.92
C VAL A 157 -2.02 10.10 29.65
N LEU A 158 -2.06 10.81 28.53
CA LEU A 158 -1.75 10.27 27.21
C LEU A 158 -0.38 10.77 26.81
N GLN A 159 0.53 9.87 26.44
CA GLN A 159 1.72 10.31 25.74
C GLN A 159 1.28 10.87 24.39
N VAL A 160 1.74 12.05 24.05
CA VAL A 160 1.41 12.73 22.81
C VAL A 160 2.68 13.17 22.11
N ARG A 161 2.59 13.29 20.79
CA ARG A 161 3.70 13.78 20.00
C ARG A 161 3.26 14.91 19.10
N TYR A 162 4.14 15.91 19.01
CA TYR A 162 3.95 17.01 18.09
C TYR A 162 4.15 16.51 16.65
N THR A 163 3.13 16.66 15.81
CA THR A 163 3.23 16.21 14.41
C THR A 163 3.91 17.24 13.51
N HIS A 164 4.61 18.24 14.05
CA HIS A 164 5.20 19.37 13.30
C HIS A 164 4.18 20.25 12.52
N TYR A 165 2.88 20.00 12.68
CA TYR A 165 1.79 20.70 11.98
C TYR A 165 0.89 21.51 12.92
N GLY A 166 1.34 21.87 14.13
CA GLY A 166 0.52 22.60 15.09
C GLY A 166 -0.52 21.73 15.79
N THR A 167 -0.29 20.42 15.83
CA THR A 167 -1.23 19.41 16.34
C THR A 167 -0.51 18.30 17.07
N TRP A 168 -1.22 17.69 18.00
CA TRP A 168 -0.74 16.64 18.88
C TRP A 168 -1.51 15.36 18.59
N VAL A 169 -0.81 14.24 18.46
CA VAL A 169 -1.41 12.92 18.31
C VAL A 169 -1.01 12.06 19.50
N VAL A 170 -1.95 11.26 20.00
CA VAL A 170 -1.68 10.26 21.04
C VAL A 170 -0.69 9.25 20.46
N ASP A 171 0.41 9.08 21.19
CA ASP A 171 1.60 8.31 20.83
C ASP A 171 1.53 6.96 21.55
N ASP A 172 0.69 6.05 21.05
CA ASP A 172 0.64 4.68 21.58
C ASP A 172 1.81 3.82 21.07
N GLU A 173 2.41 4.19 19.94
CA GLU A 173 3.53 3.50 19.29
C GLU A 173 4.56 4.53 18.77
N GLY A 174 5.64 4.75 19.52
CA GLY A 174 6.68 5.72 19.14
C GLY A 174 7.32 5.41 17.78
N GLY A 175 7.57 6.44 16.95
CA GLY A 175 8.27 6.30 15.66
C GLY A 175 8.00 7.45 14.68
N GLU A 176 8.94 7.77 13.78
CA GLU A 176 8.78 8.87 12.80
C GLU A 176 7.55 8.66 11.89
N LEU A 177 6.80 9.74 11.61
CA LEU A 177 5.64 9.73 10.70
C LEU A 177 5.97 10.53 9.44
N LEU A 178 5.68 9.95 8.28
CA LEU A 178 5.88 10.56 6.97
C LEU A 178 4.53 10.83 6.28
N GLN A 179 4.48 11.84 5.40
CA GLN A 179 3.27 12.14 4.62
C GLN A 179 3.04 11.09 3.51
N GLY A 180 1.81 10.99 3.00
CA GLY A 180 1.43 10.12 1.91
C GLY A 180 2.24 10.32 0.62
N ILE A 181 2.71 11.55 0.37
CA ILE A 181 3.64 11.84 -0.74
C ILE A 181 4.93 11.02 -0.67
N HIS A 182 5.43 10.70 0.54
CA HIS A 182 6.61 9.86 0.71
C HIS A 182 6.33 8.43 0.26
N ALA A 183 5.17 7.87 0.62
CA ALA A 183 4.74 6.56 0.15
C ALA A 183 4.58 6.52 -1.37
N VAL A 184 3.96 7.54 -1.97
CA VAL A 184 3.78 7.64 -3.43
C VAL A 184 5.13 7.70 -4.14
N ARG A 185 6.09 8.46 -3.60
CA ARG A 185 7.44 8.56 -4.17
C ARG A 185 8.22 7.27 -4.00
N ALA A 186 8.14 6.62 -2.84
CA ALA A 186 8.74 5.32 -2.59
C ALA A 186 8.21 4.26 -3.58
N ALA A 187 6.89 4.19 -3.75
CA ALA A 187 6.27 3.30 -4.73
C ALA A 187 6.75 3.58 -6.16
N ALA A 188 6.95 4.85 -6.54
CA ALA A 188 7.50 5.19 -7.85
C ALA A 188 8.94 4.72 -8.04
N LEU A 189 9.81 4.93 -7.04
CA LEU A 189 11.21 4.51 -7.08
C LEU A 189 11.36 2.98 -7.10
N SER A 190 10.44 2.26 -6.47
CA SER A 190 10.43 0.80 -6.41
C SER A 190 9.63 0.13 -7.54
N GLY A 191 9.28 0.86 -8.62
CA GLY A 191 8.58 0.29 -9.78
C GLY A 191 7.11 -0.10 -9.52
N SER A 192 6.53 0.36 -8.40
CA SER A 192 5.14 0.10 -7.98
C SER A 192 4.23 1.32 -8.19
N ALA A 193 4.61 2.24 -9.09
CA ALA A 193 3.90 3.49 -9.37
C ALA A 193 2.42 3.30 -9.76
N ARG A 194 2.06 2.13 -10.29
CA ARG A 194 0.70 1.75 -10.68
C ARG A 194 -0.32 1.76 -9.54
N LEU A 195 0.14 1.75 -8.28
CA LEU A 195 -0.72 1.70 -7.09
C LEU A 195 -1.16 3.09 -6.59
N LYS A 196 -0.83 4.19 -7.28
CA LYS A 196 -1.00 5.56 -6.77
C LYS A 196 -2.38 5.87 -6.15
N GLY A 197 -3.47 5.34 -6.72
CA GLY A 197 -4.83 5.53 -6.18
C GLY A 197 -5.17 4.67 -4.96
N ASP A 198 -4.60 3.47 -4.87
CA ASP A 198 -4.92 2.49 -3.82
C ASP A 198 -3.85 2.37 -2.75
N LEU A 199 -2.71 3.05 -2.91
CA LEU A 199 -1.56 2.88 -2.05
C LEU A 199 -1.90 3.25 -0.60
N ILE A 200 -2.49 4.41 -0.37
CA ILE A 200 -2.87 4.85 0.98
C ILE A 200 -3.95 3.93 1.59
N PRO A 201 -5.04 3.59 0.87
CA PRO A 201 -5.95 2.52 1.27
C PRO A 201 -5.29 1.21 1.69
N LEU A 202 -4.37 0.72 0.87
CA LEU A 202 -3.67 -0.54 1.07
C LEU A 202 -2.76 -0.47 2.31
N LEU A 203 -2.02 0.63 2.46
CA LEU A 203 -1.16 0.86 3.63
C LEU A 203 -1.96 0.95 4.93
N ARG A 204 -3.20 1.45 4.90
CA ARG A 204 -4.07 1.44 6.09
C ARG A 204 -4.40 0.03 6.55
N VAL A 205 -4.70 -0.87 5.61
CA VAL A 205 -5.00 -2.27 5.92
C VAL A 205 -3.75 -3.00 6.40
N ILE A 206 -2.65 -2.89 5.64
CA ILE A 206 -1.37 -3.52 6.00
C ILE A 206 -0.89 -3.00 7.35
N GLY A 207 -0.92 -1.68 7.57
CA GLY A 207 -0.55 -1.08 8.84
C GLY A 207 -1.35 -1.65 10.01
N ALA A 208 -2.69 -1.73 9.88
CA ALA A 208 -3.55 -2.31 10.91
C ALA A 208 -3.21 -3.79 11.21
N GLU A 209 -2.90 -4.60 10.18
CA GLU A 209 -2.44 -5.99 10.35
C GLU A 209 -1.08 -6.08 11.07
N ARG A 210 -0.27 -5.03 11.01
CA ARG A 210 1.06 -4.93 11.63
C ARG A 210 1.07 -4.16 12.95
N GLY A 211 -0.10 -3.77 13.47
CA GLY A 211 -0.23 -2.88 14.64
C GLY A 211 0.02 -1.39 14.33
N MET A 212 0.68 -1.09 13.21
CA MET A 212 1.07 0.27 12.82
C MET A 212 -0.11 1.09 12.26
N ARG A 213 -0.64 2.00 13.07
CA ARG A 213 -1.78 2.85 12.67
C ARG A 213 -1.36 4.03 11.78
N LEU A 214 -2.04 4.19 10.65
CA LEU A 214 -1.99 5.43 9.85
C LEU A 214 -2.92 6.47 10.46
N LEU A 215 -2.46 7.72 10.54
CA LEU A 215 -3.21 8.83 11.13
C LEU A 215 -3.68 9.80 10.05
N PRO A 216 -4.90 10.36 10.13
CA PRO A 216 -5.30 11.41 9.20
C PRO A 216 -4.44 12.66 9.40
N HIS A 217 -4.08 13.34 8.31
CA HIS A 217 -3.35 14.60 8.42
C HIS A 217 -4.28 15.68 9.00
N PRO A 218 -3.86 16.40 10.05
CA PRO A 218 -4.73 17.29 10.81
C PRO A 218 -5.22 18.52 10.03
N LYS A 219 -4.44 18.99 9.06
CA LYS A 219 -4.71 20.21 8.27
C LYS A 219 -5.04 19.99 6.79
N LYS A 220 -4.86 18.77 6.27
CA LYS A 220 -4.98 18.48 4.84
C LYS A 220 -6.00 17.38 4.68
N SER A 221 -7.20 17.76 4.26
CA SER A 221 -8.28 16.79 4.00
C SER A 221 -7.81 15.78 2.94
N GLY A 222 -7.97 14.49 3.23
CA GLY A 222 -7.57 13.39 2.35
C GLY A 222 -6.10 12.96 2.46
N GLU A 223 -5.27 13.67 3.21
CA GLU A 223 -3.86 13.31 3.44
C GLU A 223 -3.72 12.43 4.69
N TRP A 224 -2.72 11.56 4.71
CA TRP A 224 -2.45 10.62 5.81
C TRP A 224 -0.98 10.66 6.23
N LEU A 225 -0.75 10.51 7.53
CA LEU A 225 0.55 10.31 8.16
C LEU A 225 0.77 8.80 8.34
N ILE A 226 1.93 8.34 7.88
CA ILE A 226 2.28 6.93 7.74
C ILE A 226 3.53 6.66 8.58
N PRO A 227 3.54 5.62 9.43
CA PRO A 227 4.74 5.23 10.15
C PRO A 227 5.91 4.98 9.18
N ARG A 228 7.06 5.61 9.45
CA ARG A 228 8.30 5.41 8.68
C ARG A 228 8.69 3.94 8.67
N ALA A 229 8.58 3.27 9.81
CA ALA A 229 8.85 1.83 9.95
C ALA A 229 8.02 0.98 8.97
N LEU A 230 6.74 1.31 8.77
CA LEU A 230 5.89 0.63 7.78
C LEU A 230 6.43 0.84 6.36
N LEU A 231 6.84 2.07 6.03
CA LEU A 231 7.40 2.36 4.72
C LEU A 231 8.77 1.69 4.51
N GLU A 232 9.61 1.62 5.54
CA GLU A 232 10.91 0.94 5.48
C GLU A 232 10.74 -0.58 5.35
N GLU A 233 9.77 -1.18 6.03
CA GLU A 233 9.44 -2.60 5.86
C GLU A 233 9.03 -2.91 4.41
N LEU A 234 8.23 -2.05 3.79
CA LEU A 234 7.65 -2.31 2.47
C LEU A 234 8.57 -1.93 1.30
N PHE A 235 9.29 -0.82 1.41
CA PHE A 235 10.08 -0.23 0.32
C PHE A 235 11.60 -0.35 0.54
N GLY A 236 12.03 -0.76 1.74
CA GLY A 236 13.43 -0.80 2.15
C GLY A 236 13.91 0.55 2.72
N PRO A 237 14.77 0.53 3.76
CA PRO A 237 15.24 1.75 4.43
C PRO A 237 16.02 2.68 3.49
N GLU A 238 16.78 2.13 2.53
CA GLU A 238 17.53 2.94 1.56
C GLU A 238 16.62 3.72 0.63
N THR A 239 15.49 3.12 0.22
CA THR A 239 14.48 3.79 -0.60
C THR A 239 13.86 4.95 0.19
N ILE A 240 13.47 4.72 1.44
CA ILE A 240 12.83 5.76 2.27
C ILE A 240 13.80 6.90 2.54
N GLU A 241 15.05 6.59 2.87
CA GLU A 241 16.08 7.61 3.08
C GLU A 241 16.34 8.44 1.81
N ARG A 242 16.32 7.79 0.64
CA ARG A 242 16.39 8.50 -0.64
C ARG A 242 15.17 9.39 -0.87
N VAL A 243 13.96 8.91 -0.59
CA VAL A 243 12.72 9.69 -0.72
C VAL A 243 12.75 10.92 0.18
N CYS A 244 13.13 10.76 1.44
CA CYS A 244 13.25 11.86 2.40
C CYS A 244 14.23 12.92 1.90
N ARG A 245 15.38 12.51 1.34
CA ARG A 245 16.35 13.44 0.73
C ARG A 245 15.82 14.12 -0.53
N GLU A 246 15.15 13.39 -1.43
CA GLU A 246 14.58 13.97 -2.65
C GLU A 246 13.45 14.96 -2.35
N LEU A 247 12.64 14.67 -1.32
CA LEU A 247 11.55 15.55 -0.91
C LEU A 247 12.04 16.69 -0.02
N ASN A 248 13.13 16.55 0.74
CA ASN A 248 13.72 17.59 1.60
C ASN A 248 15.19 17.89 1.22
N LEU A 249 15.40 18.45 0.01
CA LEU A 249 16.74 18.67 -0.57
C LEU A 249 17.67 19.53 0.28
N CYS A 250 17.15 20.41 1.14
CA CYS A 250 17.95 21.28 2.02
C CYS A 250 18.04 20.77 3.47
N ASN A 251 17.49 19.59 3.77
CA ASN A 251 17.46 19.00 5.12
C ASN A 251 16.86 19.95 6.18
N CYS A 252 15.93 20.80 5.76
CA CYS A 252 15.40 21.87 6.59
C CYS A 252 14.26 21.33 7.45
N ALA A 253 14.32 21.56 8.76
CA ALA A 253 13.24 21.23 9.70
C ALA A 253 11.92 21.97 9.39
N PHE A 254 11.98 23.00 8.56
CA PHE A 254 10.84 23.80 8.11
C PHE A 254 10.41 23.49 6.68
N TRP A 255 10.93 22.47 6.01
CA TRP A 255 10.50 22.11 4.66
C TRP A 255 9.01 21.73 4.63
N SER A 256 8.30 22.18 3.58
CA SER A 256 6.89 21.92 3.35
C SER A 256 6.69 21.27 1.99
N ASP A 257 6.29 19.99 2.00
CA ASP A 257 5.91 19.23 0.81
C ASP A 257 4.73 19.88 0.06
N ALA A 258 3.86 20.60 0.76
CA ALA A 258 2.71 21.28 0.15
C ALA A 258 3.12 22.48 -0.72
N ARG A 259 4.30 23.06 -0.43
CA ARG A 259 4.86 24.20 -1.16
C ARG A 259 6.04 23.81 -2.03
N LEU A 260 6.46 22.53 -2.00
CA LEU A 260 7.73 22.07 -2.56
C LEU A 260 8.88 23.01 -2.16
N GLY A 261 8.90 23.44 -0.89
CA GLY A 261 9.77 24.54 -0.43
C GLY A 261 9.61 24.85 1.07
N CYS A 262 10.23 25.93 1.56
CA CYS A 262 10.19 26.30 2.98
C CYS A 262 8.76 26.66 3.47
N GLY A 263 8.31 25.94 4.50
CA GLY A 263 7.00 26.06 5.17
C GLY A 263 6.83 27.34 5.99
N MET A 264 7.92 27.94 6.50
CA MET A 264 7.86 29.22 7.21
C MET A 264 7.66 30.42 6.27
N GLY A 265 7.84 30.24 4.96
CA GLY A 265 7.89 31.35 4.01
C GLY A 265 9.18 32.16 4.20
N HIS A 266 9.82 32.52 3.09
CA HIS A 266 11.14 33.18 3.04
C HIS A 266 11.24 34.56 3.72
N LYS A 267 10.19 35.05 4.40
CA LYS A 267 10.09 36.48 4.73
C LYS A 267 10.77 36.90 6.03
N GLU A 268 11.05 35.99 6.97
CA GLU A 268 11.47 36.40 8.33
C GLU A 268 12.72 35.71 8.90
N LEU A 269 13.44 34.88 8.13
CA LEU A 269 14.63 34.19 8.65
C LEU A 269 15.95 34.84 8.19
N THR A 270 16.71 35.37 9.15
CA THR A 270 18.12 35.75 9.00
C THR A 270 19.02 34.52 9.20
N GLY A 271 19.10 33.66 8.18
CA GLY A 271 19.96 32.46 8.17
C GLY A 271 20.41 32.10 6.74
N PRO A 272 21.34 31.15 6.55
CA PRO A 272 21.82 30.76 5.23
C PRO A 272 20.63 30.35 4.35
N ARG A 273 20.45 31.09 3.25
CA ARG A 273 19.31 30.95 2.34
C ARG A 273 19.32 29.55 1.73
N CYS A 274 18.19 28.86 1.76
CA CYS A 274 18.00 27.67 0.92
C CYS A 274 18.27 28.08 -0.53
N PRO A 275 19.03 27.28 -1.31
CA PRO A 275 19.25 27.58 -2.73
C PRO A 275 17.89 27.68 -3.42
N ASP A 276 17.63 28.84 -4.02
CA ASP A 276 16.44 29.09 -4.83
C ASP A 276 16.36 28.01 -5.92
N PHE A 277 15.35 27.13 -5.87
CA PHE A 277 14.81 26.54 -7.10
C PHE A 277 13.82 27.53 -7.72
N GLY A 278 14.31 28.76 -7.97
CA GLY A 278 13.64 29.74 -8.81
C GLY A 278 13.93 29.39 -10.26
N GLY A 279 13.03 28.61 -10.87
CA GLY A 279 13.22 28.21 -12.26
C GLY A 279 12.06 27.50 -12.94
N LEU A 280 10.82 27.72 -12.51
CA LEU A 280 9.63 27.42 -13.33
C LEU A 280 8.56 28.49 -13.07
N SER A 281 8.75 29.64 -13.74
CA SER A 281 7.67 30.51 -14.17
C SER A 281 6.83 29.82 -15.24
#